data_AF-A0A812WX94-F1
#
_entry.id   AF-A0A812WX94-F1
#
_cell.length_a   1.000
_cell.length_b   1.000
_cell.length_c   1.000
_cell.angle_alpha   90.00
_cell.angle_beta   90.00
_cell.angle_gamma   90.00
#
_symmetry.space_group_name_H-M   'P 1'
#
loop_
_entity.id
_entity.type
_entity.pdbx_description
1 polymer ?
#
loop_
_entity_poly.entity_id
_entity_poly.type
_entity_poly.pdbx_seq_one_letter_code
_entity_poly.pdbx_strand_id
1 'polypeptide(L)'
;MAKAEAAKAAKLFIDYVNETGSPYHCVSACSALLRAAGFKELPDGGRWSLAKGGKYYVTKGGADVMAFVVGGKFSPEESGFSMIGAHTDS
;
A
#
# COMPACT_ATOMS: atom_id res chain seq x y z
N MET A 1 -15.09 10.24 22.82
CA MET A 1 -14.42 10.42 21.51
C MET A 1 -13.83 9.09 21.03
N ALA A 2 -12.95 8.43 21.78
CA ALA A 2 -12.33 7.14 21.39
C ALA A 2 -13.30 6.02 20.93
N LYS A 3 -14.46 5.84 21.58
CA LYS A 3 -15.45 4.81 21.17
C LYS A 3 -16.03 5.07 19.78
N ALA A 4 -16.28 6.32 19.42
CA ALA A 4 -16.82 6.68 18.12
C ALA A 4 -15.79 6.48 17.01
N GLU A 5 -14.52 6.79 17.28
CA GLU A 5 -13.40 6.53 16.36
C GLU A 5 -13.17 5.03 16.14
N ALA A 6 -13.19 4.24 17.22
CA ALA A 6 -13.10 2.79 17.14
C ALA A 6 -14.25 2.18 16.32
N ALA A 7 -15.49 2.64 16.54
CA ALA A 7 -16.64 2.19 15.77
C ALA A 7 -16.52 2.53 14.28
N LYS A 8 -16.01 3.73 13.95
CA LYS A 8 -15.75 4.13 12.57
C LYS A 8 -14.68 3.27 11.91
N ALA A 9 -13.56 3.03 12.60
CA ALA A 9 -12.48 2.18 12.10
C ALA A 9 -12.95 0.73 11.87
N ALA A 10 -13.71 0.18 12.83
CA ALA A 10 -14.30 -1.16 12.70
C ALA A 10 -15.24 -1.27 11.49
N LYS A 11 -16.08 -0.25 11.26
CA LYS A 11 -16.95 -0.23 10.08
C LYS A 11 -16.14 -0.23 8.78
N LEU A 12 -15.12 0.64 8.67
CA LEU A 12 -14.26 0.70 7.48
C LEU A 12 -13.53 -0.64 7.24
N PHE A 13 -13.09 -1.30 8.30
CA PHE A 13 -12.47 -2.62 8.19
C PHE A 13 -13.46 -3.69 7.70
N ILE A 14 -14.68 -3.72 8.22
CA ILE A 14 -15.70 -4.67 7.77
C ILE A 14 -16.07 -4.41 6.30
N ASP A 15 -16.24 -3.14 5.91
CA ASP A 15 -16.52 -2.77 4.52
C ASP A 15 -15.37 -3.27 3.61
N TYR A 16 -14.11 -3.07 4.02
CA TYR A 16 -12.94 -3.57 3.29
C TYR A 16 -12.96 -5.11 3.16
N VAL A 17 -13.15 -5.84 4.26
CA VAL A 17 -13.19 -7.32 4.25
C VAL A 17 -14.27 -7.87 3.31
N ASN A 18 -15.44 -7.23 3.30
CA ASN A 18 -16.54 -7.63 2.41
C ASN A 18 -16.21 -7.43 0.92
N GLU A 19 -15.33 -6.48 0.59
CA GLU A 19 -14.89 -6.20 -0.78
C GLU A 19 -13.69 -7.07 -1.20
N THR A 20 -12.97 -7.68 -0.26
CA THR A 20 -11.69 -8.36 -0.52
C THR A 20 -11.74 -9.89 -0.34
N GLY A 21 -12.71 -10.55 -0.98
CA GLY A 21 -12.93 -12.01 -0.85
C GLY A 21 -11.86 -12.93 -1.49
N SER A 22 -10.79 -12.38 -2.07
CA SER A 22 -9.63 -13.14 -2.55
C SER A 22 -8.37 -12.26 -2.53
N PRO A 23 -7.14 -12.85 -2.61
CA PRO A 23 -5.91 -12.06 -2.67
C PRO A 23 -5.91 -11.02 -3.79
N TYR A 24 -6.49 -11.37 -4.95
CA TYR A 24 -6.62 -10.47 -6.10
C TYR A 24 -7.56 -9.29 -5.82
N HIS A 25 -8.70 -9.52 -5.16
CA HIS A 25 -9.60 -8.44 -4.74
C HIS A 25 -8.96 -7.57 -3.66
N CYS A 26 -8.21 -8.16 -2.73
CA CYS A 26 -7.43 -7.46 -1.71
C CYS A 26 -6.42 -6.49 -2.34
N VAL A 27 -5.62 -6.97 -3.29
CA VAL A 27 -4.66 -6.14 -4.03
C VAL A 27 -5.36 -5.06 -4.86
N SER A 28 -6.49 -5.37 -5.49
CA SER A 28 -7.28 -4.39 -6.25
C SER A 28 -7.77 -3.24 -5.34
N ALA A 29 -8.32 -3.56 -4.17
CA ALA A 29 -8.76 -2.60 -3.17
C ALA A 29 -7.58 -1.75 -2.64
N CYS A 30 -6.47 -2.38 -2.26
CA CYS A 30 -5.23 -1.69 -1.89
C CYS A 30 -4.76 -0.71 -2.98
N SER A 31 -4.74 -1.15 -4.24
CA SER A 31 -4.31 -0.32 -5.37
C SER A 31 -5.22 0.89 -5.57
N ALA A 32 -6.54 0.73 -5.40
CA ALA A 32 -7.48 1.84 -5.44
C ALA A 32 -7.22 2.87 -4.33
N LEU A 33 -7.00 2.41 -3.10
CA LEU A 33 -6.67 3.27 -1.96
C LEU A 33 -5.33 4.01 -2.17
N LEU A 34 -4.31 3.31 -2.69
CA LEU A 34 -3.00 3.88 -2.98
C LEU A 34 -3.06 4.96 -4.07
N ARG A 35 -3.78 4.70 -5.17
CA ARG A 35 -4.02 5.71 -6.21
C ARG A 35 -4.74 6.93 -5.67
N ALA A 36 -5.80 6.73 -4.87
CA ALA A 36 -6.52 7.83 -4.22
C ALA A 36 -5.63 8.65 -3.27
N ALA A 37 -4.63 8.02 -2.65
CA ALA A 37 -3.63 8.67 -1.80
C ALA A 37 -2.44 9.32 -2.57
N GLY A 38 -2.48 9.29 -3.91
CA GLY A 38 -1.48 9.90 -4.79
C GLY A 38 -0.22 9.06 -4.99
N PHE A 39 -0.29 7.74 -4.78
CA PHE A 39 0.81 6.84 -5.14
C PHE A 39 0.79 6.54 -6.64
N LYS A 40 1.97 6.49 -7.24
CA LYS A 40 2.17 6.11 -8.64
C LYS A 40 2.42 4.61 -8.75
N GLU A 41 1.66 3.94 -9.60
CA GLU A 41 1.91 2.54 -9.95
C GLU A 41 3.22 2.40 -10.75
N LEU A 42 4.03 1.43 -10.37
CA LEU A 42 5.26 1.02 -11.05
C LEU A 42 5.03 -0.32 -11.76
N PRO A 43 5.69 -0.56 -12.90
CA PRO A 43 5.61 -1.84 -13.59
C PRO A 43 6.23 -2.98 -12.77
N ASP A 44 5.63 -4.18 -12.87
CA ASP A 44 6.14 -5.44 -12.32
C ASP A 44 7.33 -5.95 -13.15
N GLY A 45 8.44 -5.21 -13.06
CA GLY A 45 9.68 -5.47 -13.78
C GLY A 45 10.23 -4.25 -14.52
N GLY A 46 11.48 -4.40 -14.99
CA GLY A 46 12.20 -3.32 -15.67
C GLY A 46 12.85 -2.32 -14.71
N ARG A 47 13.28 -1.17 -15.25
CA ARG A 47 13.94 -0.12 -14.46
C ARG A 47 12.91 0.88 -13.95
N TRP A 48 13.02 1.21 -12.67
CA TRP A 48 12.23 2.28 -12.07
C TRP A 48 13.04 3.56 -11.98
N SER A 49 12.39 4.70 -12.25
CA SER A 49 12.93 6.02 -11.96
C SER A 49 12.23 6.56 -10.72
N LEU A 50 12.93 6.50 -9.59
CA LEU A 50 12.42 6.94 -8.30
C LEU A 50 12.96 8.33 -7.96
N ALA A 51 12.10 9.17 -7.41
CA ALA A 51 12.44 10.49 -6.91
C ALA A 51 12.26 10.56 -5.39
N LYS A 52 13.14 11.32 -4.71
CA LYS A 52 12.97 11.69 -3.30
C LYS A 52 11.65 12.42 -3.12
N GLY A 53 10.91 12.09 -2.06
CA GLY A 53 9.55 12.56 -1.82
C GLY A 53 8.46 11.83 -2.64
N GLY A 54 8.84 10.93 -3.56
CA GLY A 54 7.87 10.21 -4.39
C GLY A 54 7.16 9.09 -3.63
N LYS A 55 5.92 8.81 -4.02
CA LYS A 55 5.05 7.75 -3.49
C LYS A 55 4.79 6.73 -4.60
N TYR A 56 5.10 5.46 -4.34
CA TYR A 56 5.04 4.42 -5.37
C TYR A 56 4.44 3.13 -4.84
N TYR A 57 3.80 2.37 -5.71
CA TYR A 57 3.43 0.99 -5.41
C TYR A 57 3.61 0.09 -6.62
N VAL A 58 3.78 -1.20 -6.39
CA VAL A 58 3.85 -2.24 -7.41
C VAL A 58 2.95 -3.39 -6.97
N THR A 59 2.28 -4.01 -7.93
CA THR A 59 1.57 -5.27 -7.72
C THR A 59 2.30 -6.37 -8.46
N LYS A 60 2.54 -7.51 -7.80
CA LYS A 60 3.20 -8.66 -8.43
C LYS A 60 2.21 -9.80 -8.61
N GLY A 61 2.08 -10.28 -9.84
CA GLY A 61 1.14 -11.35 -10.19
C GLY A 61 -0.33 -11.07 -9.84
N GLY A 62 -0.68 -9.82 -9.51
CA GLY A 62 -2.01 -9.40 -9.07
C GLY A 62 -2.43 -9.83 -7.65
N ALA A 63 -1.61 -10.62 -6.93
CA ALA A 63 -1.94 -11.13 -5.60
C ALA A 63 -1.05 -10.56 -4.47
N ASP A 64 0.09 -9.95 -4.83
CA ASP A 64 0.95 -9.22 -3.90
C ASP A 64 0.94 -7.72 -4.20
N VAL A 65 1.06 -6.89 -3.16
CA VAL A 65 1.21 -5.43 -3.28
C VAL A 65 2.31 -4.93 -2.34
N MET A 66 3.19 -4.08 -2.87
CA MET A 66 4.18 -3.34 -2.08
C MET A 66 4.01 -1.85 -2.37
N ALA A 67 3.85 -1.04 -1.32
CA ALA A 67 3.79 0.41 -1.41
C ALA A 67 4.90 1.04 -0.56
N PHE A 68 5.51 2.10 -1.06
CA PHE A 68 6.59 2.80 -0.37
C PHE A 68 6.64 4.29 -0.70
N VAL A 69 7.20 5.06 0.22
CA VAL A 69 7.49 6.49 0.04
C VAL A 69 8.99 6.68 0.17
N VAL A 70 9.59 7.32 -0.83
CA VAL A 70 11.01 7.68 -0.77
C VAL A 70 11.11 8.94 0.08
N GLY A 71 11.77 8.87 1.24
CA GLY A 71 11.94 10.02 2.12
C GLY A 71 12.60 11.21 1.41
N GLY A 72 12.20 12.44 1.74
CA GLY A 72 12.74 13.65 1.09
C GLY A 72 14.26 13.82 1.26
N LYS A 73 14.83 13.23 2.33
CA LYS A 73 16.27 13.21 2.63
C LYS A 73 16.90 11.84 2.41
N PHE A 74 16.21 10.91 1.74
CA PHE A 74 16.73 9.57 1.52
C PHE A 74 18.10 9.61 0.86
N SER A 75 19.02 8.81 1.39
CA SER A 75 20.38 8.61 0.91
C SER A 75 20.65 7.10 0.90
N PRO A 76 20.98 6.48 -0.25
CA PRO A 76 21.22 5.03 -0.31
C PRO A 76 22.27 4.53 0.68
N GLU A 77 23.25 5.36 1.04
CA GLU A 77 24.38 5.00 1.90
C GLU A 77 24.06 5.13 3.40
N GLU A 78 23.09 5.98 3.77
CA GLU A 78 22.86 6.38 5.17
C GLU A 78 21.45 6.08 5.68
N SER A 79 20.47 5.96 4.78
CA SER A 79 19.07 5.79 5.15
C SER A 79 18.67 4.32 5.26
N GLY A 80 17.84 4.02 6.26
CA GLY A 80 17.21 2.71 6.42
C GLY A 80 15.79 2.64 5.86
N PHE A 81 15.14 1.51 6.11
CA PHE A 81 13.74 1.27 5.76
C PHE A 81 12.89 1.14 7.04
N SER A 82 11.72 1.77 7.04
CA SER A 82 10.65 1.49 8.02
C SER A 82 9.59 0.65 7.32
N MET A 83 9.42 -0.60 7.75
CA MET A 83 8.63 -1.59 7.02
C MET A 83 7.54 -2.18 7.91
N ILE A 84 6.37 -2.40 7.30
CA ILE A 84 5.26 -3.17 7.88
C ILE A 84 4.93 -4.26 6.87
N GLY A 85 4.79 -5.50 7.34
CA GLY A 85 4.44 -6.66 6.52
C GLY A 85 3.14 -7.29 6.99
N ALA A 86 2.34 -7.73 6.03
CA ALA A 86 1.14 -8.55 6.20
C ALA A 86 1.00 -9.45 4.95
N HIS A 87 -0.03 -10.30 4.91
CA HIS A 87 -0.31 -11.18 3.78
C HIS A 87 -1.75 -10.96 3.26
N THR A 88 -1.99 -11.25 1.98
CA THR A 88 -3.26 -10.98 1.27
C THR A 88 -4.19 -12.20 1.18
N ASP A 89 -3.66 -13.39 1.46
CA ASP A 89 -4.38 -14.66 1.56
C ASP A 89 -4.94 -14.91 2.97
N SER A 90 -5.73 -15.97 3.12
CA SER A 90 -6.38 -16.38 4.38
C SER A 90 -6.46 -17.88 4.49
#